data_AF-A0A529KJK0-F1
#
_entry.id   AF-A0A529KJK0-F1
#
_cell.length_a   1.000
_cell.length_b   1.000
_cell.length_c   1.000
_cell.angle_alpha   90.00
_cell.angle_beta   90.00
_cell.angle_gamma   90.00
#
_symmetry.space_group_name_H-M   'P 1'
#
loop_
_entity.id
_entity.type
_entity.pdbx_description
1 polymer ?
#
loop_
_entity_poly.entity_id
_entity_poly.type
_entity_poly.pdbx_seq_one_letter_code
_entity_poly.pdbx_strand_id
1 'polypeptide(L)'
;MLQASVDIDTGESLTARQKAVLDAALRLLVEEGDHLTMTAVARRASCSKETLYKWFGDRDGLLTATVQWQASKVRVVPVDRKGLDLASLTASLERFASGWLKVISSDTS
;
A
#
# COMPACT_ATOMS: atom_id res chain seq x y z
N MET A 1 25.89 -1.74 16.14
CA MET A 1 24.62 -2.31 15.64
C MET A 1 23.51 -1.34 16.04
N LEU A 2 23.01 -0.51 15.12
CA LEU A 2 21.78 0.26 15.34
C LEU A 2 20.61 -0.57 14.81
N GLN A 3 19.78 -1.10 15.72
CA GLN A 3 18.42 -1.49 15.38
C GLN A 3 17.60 -0.21 15.27
N ALA A 4 17.29 0.21 14.04
CA ALA A 4 16.17 1.11 13.83
C ALA A 4 14.89 0.28 13.98
N SER A 5 14.30 0.30 15.17
CA SER A 5 12.91 -0.08 15.35
C SER A 5 12.08 0.88 14.50
N VAL A 6 11.64 0.42 13.33
CA VAL A 6 10.57 1.08 12.62
C VAL A 6 9.31 0.76 13.43
N ASP A 7 9.05 1.58 14.44
CA ASP A 7 7.73 1.68 15.03
C ASP A 7 6.81 2.20 13.93
N ILE A 8 6.31 1.29 13.10
CA ILE A 8 5.19 1.55 12.22
C ILE A 8 4.02 1.68 13.19
N ASP A 9 3.69 2.92 13.54
CA ASP A 9 2.45 3.26 14.20
C ASP A 9 1.31 2.68 13.37
N THR A 10 0.85 1.47 13.73
CA THR A 10 -0.35 0.82 13.20
C THR A 10 -1.59 1.51 13.79
N GLY A 11 -1.59 2.84 13.78
CA GLY A 11 -2.65 3.70 14.28
C GLY A 11 -3.84 3.65 13.35
N GLU A 12 -4.90 2.97 13.81
CA GLU A 12 -6.21 2.76 13.17
C GLU A 12 -6.22 2.11 11.78
N SER A 13 -7.03 1.06 11.64
CA SER A 13 -7.32 0.48 10.34
C SER A 13 -7.96 1.55 9.43
N LEU A 14 -7.32 1.86 8.30
CA LEU A 14 -7.84 2.81 7.31
C LEU A 14 -9.32 2.52 6.97
N THR A 15 -10.13 3.56 7.02
CA THR A 15 -11.54 3.50 6.62
C THR A 15 -11.67 3.14 5.13
N ALA A 16 -12.82 2.60 4.72
CA ALA A 16 -13.09 2.33 3.30
C ALA A 16 -12.92 3.57 2.42
N ARG A 17 -13.24 4.77 2.96
CA ARG A 17 -13.09 6.03 2.25
C ARG A 17 -11.62 6.43 2.07
N GLN A 18 -10.81 6.31 3.12
CA GLN A 18 -9.36 6.57 3.03
C GLN A 18 -8.70 5.61 2.04
N LYS A 19 -9.05 4.31 2.06
CA LYS A 19 -8.56 3.32 1.09
C LYS A 19 -8.88 3.72 -0.36
N ALA A 20 -10.11 4.17 -0.62
CA ALA A 20 -10.51 4.64 -1.95
C ALA A 20 -9.72 5.89 -2.39
N VAL A 21 -9.39 6.79 -1.47
CA VAL A 21 -8.52 7.94 -1.76
C VAL A 21 -7.10 7.49 -2.10
N LEU A 22 -6.51 6.57 -1.34
CA LEU A 22 -5.15 6.07 -1.59
C LEU A 22 -5.07 5.31 -2.92
N ASP A 23 -6.12 4.57 -3.31
CA ASP A 23 -6.21 3.96 -4.63
C ASP A 23 -6.31 4.99 -5.76
N ALA A 24 -7.04 6.10 -5.55
CA ALA A 24 -7.10 7.20 -6.52
C ALA A 24 -5.75 7.94 -6.62
N ALA A 25 -5.07 8.15 -5.49
CA ALA A 25 -3.76 8.79 -5.45
C ALA A 25 -2.70 7.94 -6.17
N LEU A 26 -2.70 6.62 -5.99
CA LEU A 26 -1.78 5.73 -6.70
C LEU A 26 -1.97 5.78 -8.22
N ARG A 27 -3.21 5.71 -8.70
CA ARG A 27 -3.49 5.80 -10.14
C ARG A 27 -2.99 7.11 -10.72
N LEU A 28 -3.26 8.22 -10.01
CA LEU A 28 -2.75 9.53 -10.39
C LEU A 28 -1.22 9.58 -10.40
N LEU A 29 -0.55 8.95 -9.43
CA LEU A 29 0.90 8.88 -9.35
C LEU A 29 1.51 8.11 -10.53
N VAL A 30 0.87 7.03 -10.98
CA VAL A 30 1.30 6.27 -12.17
C VAL A 30 1.11 7.07 -13.46
N GLU A 31 0.04 7.87 -13.54
CA GLU A 31 -0.26 8.69 -14.72
C GLU A 31 0.59 9.97 -14.81
N GLU A 32 0.78 10.68 -13.70
CA GLU A 32 1.38 12.03 -13.65
C GLU A 32 2.78 12.05 -13.02
N GLY A 33 3.23 10.95 -12.41
CA GLY A 33 4.51 10.88 -11.71
C GLY A 33 4.61 11.92 -10.58
N ASP A 34 5.78 12.53 -10.46
CA ASP A 34 6.08 13.50 -9.39
C ASP A 34 5.23 14.79 -9.45
N HIS A 35 4.50 15.02 -10.57
CA HIS A 35 3.58 16.16 -10.71
C HIS A 35 2.28 16.03 -9.90
N LEU A 36 2.08 14.92 -9.17
CA LEU A 36 0.92 14.73 -8.30
C LEU A 36 0.75 15.87 -7.29
N THR A 37 -0.45 16.47 -7.30
CA THR A 37 -0.83 17.52 -6.35
C THR A 37 -2.00 17.09 -5.47
N MET A 38 -2.05 17.62 -4.24
CA MET A 38 -3.18 17.43 -3.31
C MET A 38 -4.53 17.81 -3.94
N THR A 39 -4.55 18.86 -4.78
CA THR A 39 -5.76 19.29 -5.49
C THR A 39 -6.22 18.27 -6.53
N ALA A 40 -5.28 17.71 -7.30
CA ALA A 40 -5.60 16.69 -8.30
C ALA A 40 -6.13 15.40 -7.65
N VAL A 41 -5.56 14.98 -6.52
CA VAL A 41 -6.05 13.84 -5.73
C VAL A 41 -7.45 14.11 -5.20
N ALA A 42 -7.68 15.28 -4.60
CA ALA A 42 -8.98 15.66 -4.05
C ALA A 42 -10.08 15.60 -5.13
N ARG A 43 -9.77 16.13 -6.32
CA ARG A 43 -10.66 16.06 -7.49
C ARG A 43 -10.89 14.62 -7.95
N ARG A 44 -9.83 13.81 -8.09
CA ARG A 44 -9.90 12.41 -8.54
C ARG A 44 -10.73 11.54 -7.59
N ALA A 45 -10.55 11.75 -6.28
CA ALA A 45 -11.21 10.96 -5.25
C ALA A 45 -12.58 11.52 -4.85
N SER A 46 -13.02 12.64 -5.44
CA SER A 46 -14.25 13.35 -5.08
C SER A 46 -14.33 13.71 -3.59
N CYS A 47 -13.26 14.28 -3.04
CA CYS A 47 -13.20 14.77 -1.65
C CYS A 47 -12.65 16.21 -1.60
N SER A 48 -12.78 16.86 -0.44
CA SER A 48 -12.18 18.18 -0.24
C SER A 48 -10.68 18.08 0.03
N LYS A 49 -9.94 19.12 -0.34
CA LYS A 49 -8.50 19.22 -0.05
C LYS A 49 -8.25 19.24 1.47
N GLU A 50 -9.11 19.91 2.22
CA GLU A 50 -9.09 19.94 3.70
C GLU A 50 -9.20 18.53 4.30
N THR A 51 -10.04 17.67 3.73
CA THR A 51 -10.19 16.28 4.17
C THR A 51 -8.89 15.50 3.99
N LEU A 52 -8.18 15.71 2.87
CA LEU A 52 -6.87 15.09 2.65
C LEU A 52 -5.84 15.58 3.67
N TYR A 53 -5.78 16.89 3.92
CA TYR A 53 -4.85 17.43 4.92
C TYR A 53 -5.14 16.90 6.33
N LYS A 54 -6.42 16.76 6.69
CA LYS A 54 -6.82 16.18 7.98
C LYS A 54 -6.38 14.72 8.14
N TRP A 55 -6.45 13.92 7.07
CA TRP A 55 -6.13 12.50 7.14
C TRP A 55 -4.66 12.17 6.98
N PHE A 56 -3.96 12.92 6.13
CA PHE A 56 -2.63 12.53 5.67
C PHE A 56 -1.57 13.62 5.94
N GLY A 57 -1.94 14.74 6.55
CA GLY A 57 -1.04 15.86 6.71
C GLY A 57 -0.75 16.48 5.36
N ASP A 58 0.50 16.42 4.90
CA ASP A 58 0.92 17.04 3.65
C ASP A 58 0.96 16.05 2.47
N ARG A 59 1.60 16.48 1.37
CA ARG A 59 1.80 15.65 0.18
C ARG A 59 2.64 14.42 0.50
N ASP A 60 3.68 14.56 1.32
CA ASP A 60 4.61 13.48 1.61
C ASP A 60 3.96 12.44 2.54
N GLY A 61 3.12 12.90 3.48
CA GLY A 61 2.27 12.03 4.28
C GLY A 61 1.25 11.26 3.43
N LEU A 62 0.62 11.88 2.44
CA LEU A 62 -0.25 11.18 1.48
C LEU A 62 0.51 10.13 0.67
N LEU A 63 1.70 10.46 0.15
CA LEU A 63 2.52 9.54 -0.63
C LEU A 63 2.99 8.36 0.22
N THR A 64 3.45 8.65 1.45
CA THR A 64 3.86 7.62 2.42
C THR A 64 2.70 6.67 2.72
N ALA A 65 1.52 7.19 3.03
CA ALA A 65 0.33 6.39 3.27
C ALA A 65 -0.08 5.57 2.03
N THR A 66 0.07 6.12 0.82
CA THR A 66 -0.23 5.43 -0.44
C THR A 66 0.70 4.23 -0.66
N VAL A 67 2.01 4.41 -0.42
CA VAL A 67 2.99 3.33 -0.51
C VAL A 67 2.73 2.25 0.54
N GLN A 68 2.48 2.63 1.80
CA GLN A 68 2.14 1.69 2.87
C GLN A 68 0.86 0.91 2.55
N TRP A 69 -0.16 1.58 2.00
CA TRP A 69 -1.39 0.94 1.55
C TRP A 69 -1.14 -0.07 0.44
N GLN A 70 -0.31 0.24 -0.56
CA GLN A 70 0.07 -0.72 -1.59
C GLN A 70 0.85 -1.90 -1.02
N ALA A 71 1.84 -1.64 -0.16
CA ALA A 71 2.60 -2.70 0.51
C ALA A 71 1.68 -3.62 1.32
N SER A 72 0.64 -3.09 1.97
CA SER A 72 -0.34 -3.89 2.73
C SER A 72 -1.18 -4.84 1.87
N LYS A 73 -1.34 -4.55 0.58
CA LYS A 73 -2.04 -5.45 -0.37
C LYS A 73 -1.16 -6.62 -0.81
N VAL A 74 0.16 -6.48 -0.72
CA VAL A 74 1.12 -7.54 -1.01
C VAL A 74 1.12 -8.51 0.17
N ARG A 75 0.36 -9.61 0.05
CA ARG A 75 0.32 -10.65 1.08
C ARG A 75 1.66 -11.39 1.13
N VAL A 76 2.43 -11.17 2.18
CA VAL A 76 3.45 -12.13 2.61
C VAL A 76 2.71 -13.28 3.30
N VAL A 77 2.68 -14.45 2.67
CA VAL A 77 2.08 -15.66 3.27
C VAL A 77 2.97 -16.09 4.44
N PRO A 78 2.46 -16.11 5.69
CA PRO A 78 3.23 -16.61 6.81
C PRO A 78 3.53 -18.09 6.60
N VAL A 79 4.80 -18.47 6.66
CA VAL A 79 5.23 -19.86 6.60
C VAL A 79 5.19 -20.43 8.02
N ASP A 80 4.28 -21.38 8.29
CA ASP A 80 4.22 -22.06 9.59
C ASP A 80 5.42 -22.99 9.74
N ARG A 81 6.39 -22.55 10.55
CA ARG A 81 7.65 -23.25 10.81
C ARG A 81 7.49 -24.59 11.53
N LYS A 82 6.37 -24.84 12.21
CA LYS A 82 6.18 -26.06 13.02
C LYS A 82 5.63 -27.23 12.21
N GLY A 83 5.10 -26.98 11.01
CA GLY A 83 4.52 -27.98 10.10
C GLY A 83 5.10 -27.93 8.69
N LEU A 84 6.39 -27.54 8.54
CA LEU A 84 7.03 -27.59 7.22
C LEU A 84 7.27 -29.03 6.81
N ASP A 85 6.60 -29.42 5.73
CA ASP A 85 6.99 -30.52 4.87
C ASP A 85 7.20 -29.97 3.46
N LEU A 86 7.66 -30.83 2.55
CA LEU A 86 7.95 -30.44 1.18
C LEU A 86 6.69 -29.92 0.47
N ALA A 87 5.52 -30.48 0.76
CA ALA A 87 4.27 -30.09 0.13
C ALA A 87 3.81 -28.70 0.61
N SER A 88 3.87 -28.44 1.93
CA SER A 88 3.49 -27.15 2.51
C SER A 88 4.46 -26.03 2.14
N LEU A 89 5.76 -26.34 2.00
CA LEU A 89 6.76 -25.42 1.49
C LEU A 89 6.52 -25.09 0.00
N THR A 90 6.33 -26.10 -0.85
CA THR A 90 6.08 -25.91 -2.28
C THR A 90 4.85 -25.05 -2.51
N ALA A 91 3.73 -25.35 -1.84
CA ALA A 91 2.50 -24.57 -1.94
C ALA A 91 2.66 -23.12 -1.42
N SER A 92 3.54 -22.89 -0.45
CA SER A 92 3.84 -21.55 0.06
C SER A 92 4.68 -20.74 -0.94
N LEU A 93 5.67 -21.37 -1.59
CA LEU A 93 6.47 -20.74 -2.64
C LEU A 93 5.65 -20.42 -3.89
N GLU A 94 4.75 -21.32 -4.31
CA GLU A 94 3.84 -21.07 -5.43
C GLU A 94 2.87 -19.92 -5.16
N ARG A 95 2.30 -19.85 -3.95
CA ARG A 95 1.46 -18.71 -3.55
C ARG A 95 2.24 -17.41 -3.49
N PHE A 96 3.46 -17.45 -2.98
CA PHE A 96 4.34 -16.29 -2.97
C PHE A 96 4.64 -15.82 -4.40
N ALA A 97 5.08 -16.71 -5.28
CA ALA A 97 5.37 -16.40 -6.69
C ALA A 97 4.13 -15.86 -7.42
N SER A 98 2.96 -16.48 -7.23
CA SER A 98 1.70 -16.03 -7.83
C SER A 98 1.28 -14.65 -7.30
N GLY A 99 1.44 -14.40 -6.00
CA GLY A 99 1.20 -13.10 -5.39
C GLY A 99 2.13 -12.03 -5.96
N TRP A 100 3.41 -12.36 -6.10
CA TRP A 100 4.43 -11.46 -6.65
C TRP A 100 4.16 -11.15 -8.13
N LEU A 101 3.88 -12.16 -8.94
CA LEU A 101 3.52 -12.01 -10.35
C LEU A 101 2.28 -11.14 -10.54
N LYS A 102 1.26 -11.31 -9.70
CA LYS A 102 0.03 -10.50 -9.76
C LYS A 102 0.29 -9.03 -9.42
N VAL A 103 1.24 -8.75 -8.51
CA VAL A 103 1.61 -7.38 -8.15
C VAL A 103 2.34 -6.72 -9.31
N ILE A 104 3.38 -7.36 -9.85
CA ILE A 104 4.21 -6.76 -10.91
C ILE A 104 3.53 -6.71 -12.28
N SER A 105 2.50 -7.52 -12.51
CA SER A 105 1.69 -7.48 -13.74
C SER A 105 0.45 -6.61 -13.62
N SER A 106 0.23 -5.95 -12.48
CA SER A 106 -0.85 -4.99 -12.33
C SER A 106 -0.50 -3.68 -13.05
N ASP A 107 -1.53 -2.94 -13.50
CA ASP A 107 -1.42 -1.64 -14.20
C ASP A 107 -0.67 -0.53 -13.43
N THR A 108 -0.13 -0.86 -12.26
CA THR A 108 0.50 0.05 -11.29
C THR A 108 1.97 -0.27 -11.00
N SER A 109 2.62 -1.18 -11.76
CA SER A 109 4.08 -1.44 -11.71
C SER A 109 4.83 -0.85 -12.89
#